data_AF-X5RBT1-F1
#
_entry.id   AF-X5RBT1-F1
#
_cell.length_a   1.000
_cell.length_b   1.000
_cell.length_c   1.000
_cell.angle_alpha   90.00
_cell.angle_beta   90.00
_cell.angle_gamma   90.00
#
_symmetry.space_group_name_H-M   'P 1'
#
loop_
_entity.id
_entity.type
_entity.pdbx_description
1 polymer ?
#
loop_
_entity_poly.entity_id
_entity_poly.type
_entity_poly.pdbx_seq_one_letter_code
_entity_poly.pdbx_strand_id
1 'polypeptide(L)'
;GWPTKGKYFGYSRAEVLDALQAIGFNALALANNHAFDLGAGGILSTLEEVDARGFLHAGIGADETNARKPGRRRLGAREVALLALDAGPGPTNMYAEDRTAFRPARPGVNRLNTVRKIGVPDGHFSRLARLGAHLQSSPFELANYAQPEDPVEVSAGNEINFYGTVFTQAADFGRLIEVDQRSASVHLSAIRHAAAQGDFVIAYLHHHHWEPGWQDVPRWVQTFARMCIDAGANLFVSHGAPVLQAVEIYNGSPIFYGLGNFLFHVHPDEAEWDPPEVWQSIVAACRYDAGGNLAEIDLLPVVIGAEAQSLGSAAGRLVPVAVTGSAARDILDGFATRSRPFGVEIEVSSACGRIALPAARKFG
;
A
#
# COMPACT_ATOMS: atom_id res chain seq x y z
N GLY A 1 -8.94 4.57 -21.80
CA GLY A 1 -9.16 3.11 -21.80
C GLY A 1 -10.61 2.81 -21.48
N TRP A 2 -10.97 1.54 -21.28
CA TRP A 2 -12.33 1.13 -20.91
C TRP A 2 -12.41 0.92 -19.40
N PRO A 3 -13.51 1.33 -18.73
CA PRO A 3 -13.68 1.11 -17.29
C PRO A 3 -13.61 -0.38 -16.93
N THR A 4 -12.86 -0.71 -15.88
CA THR A 4 -12.65 -2.10 -15.42
C THR A 4 -13.37 -2.42 -14.11
N LYS A 5 -13.96 -1.42 -13.45
CA LYS A 5 -14.72 -1.57 -12.19
C LYS A 5 -16.18 -1.16 -12.34
N GLY A 6 -17.04 -1.87 -11.61
CA GLY A 6 -18.47 -1.55 -11.50
C GLY A 6 -18.83 -0.63 -10.31
N LYS A 7 -17.97 -0.51 -9.30
CA LYS A 7 -18.11 0.38 -8.13
C LYS A 7 -16.75 1.00 -7.79
N TYR A 8 -16.72 2.20 -7.21
CA TYR A 8 -15.51 2.96 -6.88
C TYR A 8 -14.59 3.14 -8.09
N PHE A 9 -15.15 3.58 -9.21
CA PHE A 9 -14.38 3.91 -10.40
C PHE A 9 -13.96 5.38 -10.35
N GLY A 10 -12.66 5.64 -10.47
CA GLY A 10 -12.12 7.00 -10.46
C GLY A 10 -11.14 7.23 -11.60
N TYR A 11 -11.20 8.43 -12.18
CA TYR A 11 -10.13 8.96 -13.01
C TYR A 11 -10.10 10.48 -12.88
N SER A 12 -8.95 11.06 -13.17
CA SER A 12 -8.76 12.51 -13.22
C SER A 12 -8.29 12.92 -14.60
N ARG A 13 -8.51 14.20 -14.94
CA ARG A 13 -7.84 14.80 -16.09
C ARG A 13 -6.36 14.99 -15.76
N ALA A 14 -5.50 14.95 -16.78
CA ALA A 14 -4.05 15.03 -16.61
C ALA A 14 -3.59 16.32 -15.92
N GLU A 15 -4.34 17.43 -16.03
CA GLU A 15 -3.99 18.70 -15.39
C GLU A 15 -3.98 18.65 -13.85
N VAL A 16 -4.58 17.61 -13.24
CA VAL A 16 -4.44 17.38 -11.80
C VAL A 16 -2.99 17.16 -11.40
N LEU A 17 -2.16 16.61 -12.28
CA LEU A 17 -0.72 16.47 -12.04
C LEU A 17 -0.03 17.84 -11.91
N ASP A 18 -0.47 18.86 -12.66
CA ASP A 18 0.08 20.21 -12.56
C ASP A 18 -0.24 20.84 -11.19
N ALA A 19 -1.44 20.58 -10.67
CA ALA A 19 -1.82 20.99 -9.32
C ALA A 19 -0.99 20.28 -8.24
N LEU A 20 -0.70 18.98 -8.40
CA LEU A 20 0.17 18.25 -7.48
C LEU A 20 1.60 18.82 -7.48
N GLN A 21 2.15 19.18 -8.65
CA GLN A 21 3.46 19.85 -8.72
C GLN A 21 3.43 21.22 -8.06
N ALA A 22 2.38 22.01 -8.26
CA ALA A 22 2.22 23.31 -7.64
C ALA A 22 2.13 23.23 -6.11
N ILE A 23 1.55 22.15 -5.56
CA ILE A 23 1.55 21.85 -4.12
C ILE A 23 2.95 21.45 -3.62
N GLY A 24 3.81 20.93 -4.51
CA GLY A 24 5.18 20.55 -4.21
C GLY A 24 5.46 19.04 -4.27
N PHE A 25 4.50 18.22 -4.72
CA PHE A 25 4.76 16.80 -4.95
C PHE A 25 5.69 16.62 -6.15
N ASN A 26 6.75 15.84 -5.96
CA ASN A 26 7.76 15.56 -6.98
C ASN A 26 7.96 14.06 -7.23
N ALA A 27 7.32 13.21 -6.42
CA ALA A 27 7.34 11.76 -6.54
C ALA A 27 5.93 11.17 -6.37
N LEU A 28 5.61 10.13 -7.15
CA LEU A 28 4.31 9.44 -7.16
C LEU A 28 4.52 7.93 -7.14
N ALA A 29 4.01 7.25 -6.12
CA ALA A 29 3.86 5.80 -6.15
C ALA A 29 2.56 5.46 -6.89
N LEU A 30 2.67 4.81 -8.04
CA LEU A 30 1.54 4.57 -8.94
C LEU A 30 0.94 3.17 -8.77
N ALA A 31 1.59 2.27 -8.03
CA ALA A 31 1.05 0.95 -7.74
C ALA A 31 -0.13 1.06 -6.76
N ASN A 32 -1.34 0.83 -7.23
CA ASN A 32 -2.53 0.67 -6.38
C ASN A 32 -3.65 0.01 -7.19
N ASN A 33 -4.69 -0.42 -6.47
CA ASN A 33 -5.85 -1.08 -7.06
C ASN A 33 -6.67 -0.21 -8.03
N HIS A 34 -6.50 1.11 -8.06
CA HIS A 34 -7.20 2.04 -8.97
C HIS A 34 -6.36 2.45 -10.18
N ALA A 35 -5.07 2.13 -10.21
CA ALA A 35 -4.20 2.43 -11.35
C ALA A 35 -4.69 1.79 -12.66
N PHE A 36 -5.47 0.71 -12.56
CA PHE A 36 -6.01 -0.03 -13.70
C PHE A 36 -7.51 0.21 -13.94
N ASP A 37 -8.11 1.23 -13.32
CA ASP A 37 -9.54 1.54 -13.48
C ASP A 37 -9.94 1.79 -14.95
N LEU A 38 -9.01 2.32 -15.76
CA LEU A 38 -9.15 2.50 -17.21
C LEU A 38 -8.39 1.44 -18.05
N GLY A 39 -7.98 0.34 -17.43
CA GLY A 39 -7.24 -0.76 -18.03
C GLY A 39 -5.84 -0.36 -18.54
N ALA A 40 -5.26 -1.19 -19.40
CA ALA A 40 -3.92 -0.99 -19.95
C ALA A 40 -3.75 0.38 -20.65
N GLY A 41 -4.78 0.89 -21.32
CA GLY A 41 -4.74 2.23 -21.91
C GLY A 41 -4.67 3.35 -20.87
N GLY A 42 -5.26 3.15 -19.68
CA GLY A 42 -5.10 4.05 -18.54
C GLY A 42 -3.67 4.06 -18.02
N ILE A 43 -3.09 2.87 -17.82
CA ILE A 43 -1.69 2.71 -17.38
C ILE A 43 -0.72 3.46 -18.30
N LEU A 44 -0.83 3.23 -19.61
CA LEU A 44 0.06 3.85 -20.60
C LEU A 44 -0.12 5.38 -20.65
N SER A 45 -1.36 5.86 -20.57
CA SER A 45 -1.64 7.30 -20.51
C SER A 45 -1.09 7.94 -19.23
N THR A 46 -1.26 7.30 -18.07
CA THR A 46 -0.69 7.79 -16.82
C THR A 46 0.84 7.87 -16.91
N LEU A 47 1.51 6.84 -17.44
CA LEU A 47 2.96 6.84 -17.65
C LEU A 47 3.42 8.02 -18.50
N GLU A 48 2.78 8.25 -19.66
CA GLU A 48 3.09 9.37 -20.55
C GLU A 48 2.95 10.72 -19.83
N GLU A 49 1.87 10.93 -19.08
CA GLU A 49 1.57 12.21 -18.43
C GLU A 49 2.49 12.51 -17.24
N VAL A 50 2.90 11.49 -16.47
CA VAL A 50 3.86 11.66 -15.37
C VAL A 50 5.29 11.84 -15.86
N ASP A 51 5.67 11.17 -16.96
CA ASP A 51 6.97 11.32 -17.60
C ASP A 51 7.11 12.71 -18.24
N ALA A 52 6.08 13.18 -18.95
CA ALA A 52 6.06 14.50 -19.58
C ALA A 52 6.26 15.64 -18.57
N ARG A 53 5.75 15.47 -17.34
CA ARG A 53 5.91 16.43 -16.22
C ARG A 53 7.15 16.16 -15.39
N GLY A 54 7.86 15.07 -15.68
CA GLY A 54 9.04 14.63 -14.97
C GLY A 54 8.76 14.42 -13.49
N PHE A 55 7.78 13.60 -13.12
CA PHE A 55 7.70 13.08 -11.75
C PHE A 55 8.73 11.97 -11.55
N LEU A 56 9.25 11.80 -10.34
CA LEU A 56 9.80 10.51 -9.93
C LEU A 56 8.62 9.55 -9.73
N HIS A 57 8.53 8.46 -10.48
CA HIS A 57 7.41 7.52 -10.32
C HIS A 57 7.84 6.07 -10.43
N ALA A 58 7.02 5.18 -9.89
CA ALA A 58 7.23 3.73 -9.96
C ALA A 58 5.91 2.98 -9.75
N GLY A 59 5.90 1.69 -10.09
CA GLY A 59 4.85 0.75 -9.68
C GLY A 59 3.78 0.45 -10.74
N ILE A 60 3.86 1.06 -11.91
CA ILE A 60 3.13 0.65 -13.12
C ILE A 60 4.11 0.60 -14.30
N GLY A 61 3.77 -0.15 -15.34
CA GLY A 61 4.64 -0.28 -16.51
C GLY A 61 3.93 -0.81 -17.75
N ALA A 62 4.60 -0.69 -18.89
CA ALA A 62 4.15 -1.27 -20.17
C ALA A 62 4.20 -2.82 -20.18
N ASP A 63 5.00 -3.39 -19.28
CA ASP A 63 5.18 -4.81 -19.03
C ASP A 63 5.70 -5.03 -17.59
N GLU A 64 5.89 -6.28 -17.19
CA GLU A 64 6.26 -6.63 -15.82
C GLU A 64 7.68 -6.15 -15.48
N THR A 65 8.61 -6.29 -16.42
CA THR A 65 9.99 -5.80 -16.28
C THR A 65 10.02 -4.28 -16.06
N ASN A 66 9.22 -3.52 -16.80
CA ASN A 66 9.11 -2.07 -16.64
C ASN A 66 8.42 -1.68 -15.33
N ALA A 67 7.32 -2.33 -14.97
CA ALA A 67 6.57 -2.04 -13.74
C ALA A 67 7.40 -2.30 -12.47
N ARG A 68 8.28 -3.31 -12.51
CA ARG A 68 9.21 -3.68 -11.42
C ARG A 68 10.37 -2.73 -11.23
N LYS A 69 10.73 -1.97 -12.27
CA LYS A 69 11.91 -1.10 -12.22
C LYS A 69 11.67 0.02 -11.21
N PRO A 70 12.55 0.20 -10.21
CA PRO A 70 12.48 1.38 -9.36
C PRO A 70 12.62 2.65 -10.20
N GLY A 71 11.76 3.63 -9.94
CA GLY A 71 11.96 4.99 -10.42
C GLY A 71 13.20 5.55 -9.74
N ARG A 72 14.06 6.27 -10.48
CA ARG A 72 15.27 6.86 -9.91
C ARG A 72 15.45 8.29 -10.37
N ARG A 73 15.68 9.21 -9.43
CA ARG A 73 15.91 10.62 -9.74
C ARG A 73 16.71 11.32 -8.65
N ARG A 74 17.56 12.26 -9.06
CA ARG A 74 18.19 13.23 -8.15
C ARG A 74 17.13 14.19 -7.59
N LEU A 75 16.90 14.15 -6.29
CA LEU A 75 16.08 15.12 -5.56
C LEU A 75 16.99 15.87 -4.56
N GLY A 76 17.18 17.17 -4.80
CA GLY A 76 18.19 17.96 -4.08
C GLY A 76 19.59 17.37 -4.28
N ALA A 77 20.27 17.03 -3.19
CA ALA A 77 21.62 16.47 -3.26
C ALA A 77 21.68 14.93 -3.37
N ARG A 78 20.55 14.21 -3.26
CA ARG A 78 20.53 12.74 -3.16
C ARG A 78 19.90 12.10 -4.39
N GLU A 79 20.47 10.98 -4.86
CA GLU A 79 19.74 10.07 -5.74
C GLU A 79 18.68 9.38 -4.91
N VAL A 80 17.43 9.42 -5.37
CA VAL A 80 16.28 8.79 -4.72
C VAL A 80 15.77 7.69 -5.63
N ALA A 81 15.65 6.48 -5.09
CA ALA A 81 15.01 5.36 -5.74
C ALA A 81 13.65 5.09 -5.10
N LEU A 82 12.60 4.99 -5.91
CA LEU A 82 11.24 4.66 -5.47
C LEU A 82 10.88 3.28 -6.04
N LEU A 83 10.57 2.33 -5.16
CA LEU A 83 9.94 1.07 -5.52
C LEU A 83 8.49 1.10 -5.00
N ALA A 84 7.52 0.85 -5.87
CA ALA A 84 6.11 0.82 -5.50
C ALA A 84 5.46 -0.50 -5.94
N LEU A 85 4.70 -1.10 -5.02
CA LEU A 85 4.10 -2.43 -5.15
C LEU A 85 2.61 -2.39 -4.78
N ASP A 86 1.82 -3.26 -5.37
CA ASP A 86 0.44 -3.55 -4.94
C ASP A 86 0.30 -5.03 -4.52
N ALA A 87 -0.33 -5.24 -3.37
CA ALA A 87 -0.70 -6.55 -2.81
C ALA A 87 -2.20 -6.59 -2.49
N GLY A 88 -3.04 -6.06 -3.38
CA GLY A 88 -4.48 -6.01 -3.20
C GLY A 88 -5.21 -7.24 -3.75
N PRO A 89 -6.44 -7.52 -3.25
CA PRO A 89 -7.39 -8.31 -4.00
C PRO A 89 -7.74 -7.52 -5.27
N GLY A 90 -7.26 -7.99 -6.40
CA GLY A 90 -7.52 -7.43 -7.72
C GLY A 90 -7.50 -8.54 -8.76
N PRO A 91 -8.23 -8.38 -9.87
CA PRO A 91 -8.21 -9.38 -10.93
C PRO A 91 -6.80 -9.43 -11.53
N THR A 92 -6.31 -10.62 -11.91
CA THR A 92 -4.91 -10.75 -12.31
C THR A 92 -4.55 -9.91 -13.53
N ASN A 93 -5.51 -9.63 -14.40
CA ASN A 93 -5.33 -8.78 -15.58
C ASN A 93 -4.94 -7.32 -15.25
N MET A 94 -5.11 -6.87 -14.01
CA MET A 94 -4.63 -5.57 -13.52
C MET A 94 -3.11 -5.48 -13.46
N TYR A 95 -2.44 -6.60 -13.21
CA TYR A 95 -1.00 -6.65 -13.01
C TYR A 95 -0.27 -6.79 -14.34
N ALA A 96 0.92 -6.18 -14.39
CA ALA A 96 1.75 -6.20 -15.58
C ALA A 96 2.30 -7.61 -15.85
N GLU A 97 2.39 -7.98 -17.12
CA GLU A 97 2.98 -9.26 -17.55
C GLU A 97 3.94 -9.04 -18.71
N ASP A 98 5.07 -9.73 -18.69
CA ASP A 98 6.00 -9.76 -19.82
C ASP A 98 5.45 -10.61 -20.97
N ARG A 99 5.95 -10.33 -22.18
CA ARG A 99 5.61 -11.12 -23.37
C ARG A 99 6.08 -12.56 -23.19
N THR A 100 5.23 -13.51 -23.58
CA THR A 100 5.59 -14.94 -23.71
C THR A 100 5.52 -15.37 -25.17
N ALA A 101 5.82 -16.64 -25.45
CA ALA A 101 5.65 -17.22 -26.78
C ALA A 101 4.18 -17.23 -27.25
N PHE A 102 3.21 -17.15 -26.33
CA PHE A 102 1.79 -17.34 -26.61
C PHE A 102 0.92 -16.11 -26.30
N ARG A 103 1.47 -15.12 -25.58
CA ARG A 103 0.73 -13.94 -25.14
C ARG A 103 1.57 -12.67 -25.29
N PRO A 104 0.99 -11.55 -25.76
CA PRO A 104 1.69 -10.27 -25.75
C PRO A 104 1.95 -9.82 -24.30
N ALA A 105 2.88 -8.88 -24.14
CA ALA A 105 3.04 -8.19 -22.88
C ALA A 105 1.77 -7.41 -22.53
N ARG A 106 1.53 -7.22 -21.23
CA ARG A 106 0.38 -6.50 -20.71
C ARG A 106 0.84 -5.35 -19.82
N PRO A 107 0.50 -4.09 -20.15
CA PRO A 107 0.67 -2.98 -19.24
C PRO A 107 -0.15 -3.17 -17.99
N GLY A 108 0.39 -2.82 -16.82
CA GLY A 108 -0.29 -3.04 -15.57
C GLY A 108 0.50 -2.58 -14.35
N VAL A 109 0.03 -3.02 -13.19
CA VAL A 109 0.58 -2.71 -11.87
C VAL A 109 1.68 -3.70 -11.48
N ASN A 110 2.67 -3.22 -10.73
CA ASN A 110 3.70 -4.05 -10.14
C ASN A 110 3.17 -4.84 -8.93
N ARG A 111 3.10 -6.17 -9.06
CA ARG A 111 2.48 -7.05 -8.07
C ARG A 111 3.47 -7.55 -7.01
N LEU A 112 3.08 -7.47 -5.75
CA LEU A 112 3.57 -8.37 -4.70
C LEU A 112 2.55 -9.50 -4.53
N ASN A 113 2.92 -10.71 -4.92
CA ASN A 113 2.02 -11.85 -4.84
C ASN A 113 1.73 -12.20 -3.37
N THR A 114 0.44 -12.27 -3.06
CA THR A 114 -0.07 -12.76 -1.77
C THR A 114 -1.03 -13.91 -2.01
N VAL A 115 -1.05 -14.85 -1.07
CA VAL A 115 -2.03 -15.94 -1.01
C VAL A 115 -2.94 -15.66 0.17
N ARG A 116 -4.24 -15.61 -0.09
CA ARG A 116 -5.27 -15.54 0.95
C ARG A 116 -5.72 -16.94 1.30
N LYS A 117 -5.56 -17.32 2.56
CA LYS A 117 -6.05 -18.57 3.15
C LYS A 117 -7.06 -18.27 4.26
N ILE A 118 -7.93 -19.24 4.52
CA ILE A 118 -8.88 -19.20 5.64
C ILE A 118 -8.47 -20.27 6.64
N GLY A 119 -7.99 -19.83 7.81
CA GLY A 119 -7.68 -20.70 8.93
C GLY A 119 -8.96 -21.25 9.55
N VAL A 120 -9.00 -22.56 9.79
CA VAL A 120 -10.16 -23.26 10.34
C VAL A 120 -9.72 -24.36 11.33
N PRO A 121 -10.35 -24.46 12.52
CA PRO A 121 -10.10 -25.57 13.45
C PRO A 121 -10.40 -26.94 12.86
N ASP A 122 -9.65 -27.96 13.28
CA ASP A 122 -9.64 -29.32 12.69
C ASP A 122 -11.04 -29.95 12.48
N GLY A 123 -11.92 -29.82 13.48
CA GLY A 123 -13.27 -30.36 13.41
C GLY A 123 -14.14 -29.70 12.32
N HIS A 124 -13.93 -28.41 12.06
CA HIS A 124 -14.60 -27.66 11.00
C HIS A 124 -13.93 -27.89 9.64
N PHE A 125 -12.60 -27.97 9.61
CA PHE A 125 -11.84 -28.29 8.40
C PHE A 125 -12.27 -29.64 7.81
N SER A 126 -12.40 -30.66 8.66
CA SER A 126 -12.88 -31.99 8.26
C SER A 126 -14.32 -31.98 7.70
N ARG A 127 -15.18 -31.09 8.21
CA ARG A 127 -16.55 -30.91 7.71
C ARG A 127 -16.56 -30.17 6.38
N LEU A 128 -15.73 -29.14 6.22
CA LEU A 128 -15.56 -28.42 4.95
C LEU A 128 -15.03 -29.33 3.85
N ALA A 129 -14.02 -30.16 4.14
CA ALA A 129 -13.51 -31.15 3.19
C ALA A 129 -14.61 -32.12 2.72
N ARG A 130 -15.42 -32.60 3.67
CA ARG A 130 -16.57 -33.47 3.37
C ARG A 130 -17.62 -32.76 2.53
N LEU A 131 -17.95 -31.51 2.85
CA LEU A 131 -18.90 -30.71 2.07
C LEU A 131 -18.37 -30.47 0.65
N GLY A 132 -17.11 -30.10 0.50
CA GLY A 132 -16.45 -29.94 -0.81
C GLY A 132 -16.55 -31.20 -1.66
N ALA A 133 -16.38 -32.39 -1.05
CA ALA A 133 -16.58 -33.67 -1.73
C ALA A 133 -18.04 -33.90 -2.17
N HIS A 134 -19.04 -33.55 -1.34
CA HIS A 134 -20.45 -33.66 -1.70
C HIS A 134 -20.85 -32.67 -2.82
N LEU A 135 -20.21 -31.50 -2.85
CA LEU A 135 -20.39 -30.50 -3.90
C LEU A 135 -19.48 -30.74 -5.11
N GLN A 136 -18.72 -31.83 -5.15
CA GLN A 136 -17.85 -32.17 -6.28
C GLN A 136 -16.76 -31.12 -6.58
N SER A 137 -16.32 -30.37 -5.57
CA SER A 137 -15.14 -29.50 -5.65
C SER A 137 -13.91 -30.37 -5.91
N SER A 138 -13.58 -30.55 -7.18
CA SER A 138 -12.56 -31.47 -7.68
C SER A 138 -11.56 -30.72 -8.57
N PRO A 139 -10.38 -31.30 -8.85
CA PRO A 139 -9.43 -30.69 -9.78
C PRO A 139 -10.02 -30.42 -11.17
N PHE A 140 -10.92 -31.30 -11.66
CA PHE A 140 -11.59 -31.12 -12.94
C PHE A 140 -12.58 -29.96 -12.91
N GLU A 141 -13.35 -29.84 -11.82
CA GLU A 141 -14.27 -28.71 -11.64
C GLU A 141 -13.51 -27.38 -11.56
N LEU A 142 -12.43 -27.32 -10.76
CA LEU A 142 -11.57 -26.15 -10.70
C LEU A 142 -11.00 -25.79 -12.08
N ALA A 143 -10.64 -26.78 -12.90
CA ALA A 143 -10.17 -26.55 -14.27
C ALA A 143 -11.24 -25.94 -15.18
N ASN A 144 -12.53 -26.26 -15.01
CA ASN A 144 -13.61 -25.65 -15.78
C ASN A 144 -13.80 -24.16 -15.50
N TYR A 145 -13.51 -23.73 -14.27
CA TYR A 145 -13.62 -22.34 -13.84
C TYR A 145 -12.29 -21.59 -13.85
N ALA A 146 -11.21 -22.28 -14.21
CA ALA A 146 -9.85 -21.78 -14.14
C ALA A 146 -9.70 -20.46 -14.90
N GLN A 147 -9.34 -19.41 -14.18
CA GLN A 147 -8.77 -18.19 -14.72
C GLN A 147 -7.26 -18.38 -14.92
N PRO A 148 -6.60 -17.54 -15.74
CA PRO A 148 -5.20 -17.72 -16.12
C PRO A 148 -4.21 -17.90 -14.96
N GLU A 149 -4.59 -17.46 -13.75
CA GLU A 149 -3.74 -17.34 -12.55
C GLU A 149 -4.55 -17.70 -11.27
N ASP A 150 -5.53 -18.60 -11.39
CA ASP A 150 -6.30 -19.11 -10.25
C ASP A 150 -5.40 -19.81 -9.21
N PRO A 151 -5.80 -19.86 -7.93
CA PRO A 151 -4.87 -20.06 -6.82
C PRO A 151 -4.07 -21.36 -6.88
N VAL A 152 -2.84 -21.20 -6.35
CA VAL A 152 -1.70 -22.11 -6.29
C VAL A 152 -2.03 -23.47 -5.67
N GLU A 153 -1.22 -24.47 -6.03
CA GLU A 153 -1.17 -25.81 -5.43
C GLU A 153 -1.34 -25.77 -3.91
N VAL A 154 -2.33 -26.49 -3.40
CA VAL A 154 -2.54 -26.69 -1.96
C VAL A 154 -1.51 -27.68 -1.43
N SER A 155 -0.96 -27.42 -0.24
CA SER A 155 -0.07 -28.37 0.40
C SER A 155 -0.85 -29.62 0.82
N ALA A 156 -0.32 -30.81 0.50
CA ALA A 156 -0.99 -32.06 0.80
C ALA A 156 -1.13 -32.27 2.32
N GLY A 157 -2.37 -32.36 2.80
CA GLY A 157 -2.72 -32.88 4.13
C GLY A 157 -3.35 -31.87 5.10
N ASN A 158 -3.04 -30.58 4.98
CA ASN A 158 -3.55 -29.53 5.88
C ASN A 158 -4.29 -28.39 5.17
N GLU A 159 -4.36 -28.41 3.84
CA GLU A 159 -5.05 -27.43 3.02
C GLU A 159 -6.07 -28.09 2.09
N ILE A 160 -7.17 -27.38 1.84
CA ILE A 160 -8.15 -27.74 0.82
C ILE A 160 -8.48 -26.51 -0.03
N ASN A 161 -8.62 -26.71 -1.34
CA ASN A 161 -9.21 -25.71 -2.23
C ASN A 161 -10.70 -26.04 -2.39
N PHE A 162 -11.54 -25.15 -1.91
CA PHE A 162 -12.99 -25.27 -2.02
C PHE A 162 -13.49 -24.11 -2.88
N TYR A 163 -13.80 -24.41 -4.15
CA TYR A 163 -14.23 -23.44 -5.18
C TYR A 163 -13.36 -22.18 -5.25
N GLY A 164 -12.05 -22.36 -5.36
CA GLY A 164 -11.07 -21.27 -5.49
C GLY A 164 -10.71 -20.60 -4.16
N THR A 165 -11.32 -20.99 -3.03
CA THR A 165 -10.92 -20.51 -1.71
C THR A 165 -10.05 -21.56 -1.03
N VAL A 166 -8.84 -21.17 -0.65
CA VAL A 166 -7.93 -22.03 0.12
C VAL A 166 -8.29 -21.96 1.60
N PHE A 167 -8.65 -23.10 2.17
CA PHE A 167 -8.80 -23.28 3.62
C PHE A 167 -7.59 -24.05 4.14
N THR A 168 -7.10 -23.68 5.31
CA THR A 168 -5.99 -24.37 6.00
C THR A 168 -6.40 -24.70 7.43
N GLN A 169 -5.91 -25.82 7.95
CA GLN A 169 -6.02 -26.12 9.37
C GLN A 169 -5.30 -25.05 10.19
N ALA A 170 -5.96 -24.54 11.24
CA ALA A 170 -5.43 -23.55 12.16
C ALA A 170 -6.07 -23.71 13.55
N ALA A 171 -5.45 -23.14 14.59
CA ALA A 171 -6.00 -23.18 15.95
C ALA A 171 -7.35 -22.45 16.07
N ASP A 172 -7.49 -21.35 15.34
CA ASP A 172 -8.64 -20.45 15.37
C ASP A 172 -9.14 -20.14 13.94
N PHE A 173 -10.35 -19.57 13.86
CA PHE A 173 -10.86 -19.03 12.62
C PHE A 173 -10.18 -17.71 12.26
N GLY A 174 -9.77 -17.54 11.01
CA GLY A 174 -9.19 -16.27 10.59
C GLY A 174 -8.82 -16.19 9.13
N ARG A 175 -8.64 -14.96 8.64
CA ARG A 175 -8.01 -14.70 7.34
C ARG A 175 -6.50 -14.68 7.52
N LEU A 176 -5.81 -15.50 6.76
CA LEU A 176 -4.36 -15.55 6.72
C LEU A 176 -3.89 -15.04 5.37
N ILE A 177 -2.94 -14.11 5.39
CA ILE A 177 -2.33 -13.57 4.18
C ILE A 177 -0.85 -13.93 4.24
N GLU A 178 -0.41 -14.66 3.22
CA GLU A 178 0.99 -15.07 3.08
C GLU A 178 1.58 -14.39 1.86
N VAL A 179 2.76 -13.79 2.03
CA VAL A 179 3.52 -13.23 0.92
C VAL A 179 4.26 -14.36 0.22
N ASP A 180 4.10 -14.47 -1.11
CA ASP A 180 4.87 -15.40 -1.92
C ASP A 180 6.35 -15.04 -1.88
N GLN A 181 7.18 -15.97 -1.42
CA GLN A 181 8.60 -15.73 -1.16
C GLN A 181 9.37 -15.43 -2.46
N ARG A 182 8.98 -16.06 -3.58
CA ARG A 182 9.62 -15.79 -4.87
C ARG A 182 9.32 -14.37 -5.32
N SER A 183 8.06 -13.94 -5.27
CA SER A 183 7.66 -12.57 -5.59
C SER A 183 8.36 -11.54 -4.69
N ALA A 184 8.39 -11.77 -3.37
CA ALA A 184 9.11 -10.89 -2.45
C ALA A 184 10.61 -10.80 -2.80
N SER A 185 11.26 -11.93 -3.11
CA SER A 185 12.70 -11.97 -3.37
C SER A 185 13.13 -11.07 -4.54
N VAL A 186 12.31 -10.95 -5.58
CA VAL A 186 12.55 -10.08 -6.74
C VAL A 186 12.60 -8.63 -6.31
N HIS A 187 11.59 -8.18 -5.55
CA HIS A 187 11.48 -6.80 -5.06
C HIS A 187 12.58 -6.45 -4.06
N LEU A 188 12.86 -7.34 -3.12
CA LEU A 188 13.95 -7.16 -2.17
C LEU A 188 15.32 -7.11 -2.87
N SER A 189 15.49 -7.80 -4.00
CA SER A 189 16.70 -7.70 -4.81
C SER A 189 16.85 -6.35 -5.49
N ALA A 190 15.75 -5.75 -5.96
CA ALA A 190 15.76 -4.40 -6.52
C ALA A 190 16.14 -3.35 -5.47
N ILE A 191 15.62 -3.48 -4.23
CA ILE A 191 15.99 -2.63 -3.09
C ILE A 191 17.49 -2.75 -2.80
N ARG A 192 18.00 -3.98 -2.64
CA ARG A 192 19.44 -4.21 -2.39
C ARG A 192 20.33 -3.60 -3.48
N HIS A 193 19.90 -3.69 -4.74
CA HIS A 193 20.64 -3.12 -5.85
C HIS A 193 20.69 -1.59 -5.79
N ALA A 194 19.55 -0.93 -5.57
CA ALA A 194 19.49 0.53 -5.43
C ALA A 194 20.30 1.02 -4.21
N ALA A 195 20.19 0.33 -3.08
CA ALA A 195 20.96 0.64 -1.87
C ALA A 195 22.49 0.49 -2.12
N ALA A 196 22.92 -0.56 -2.83
CA ALA A 196 24.32 -0.74 -3.19
C ALA A 196 24.88 0.33 -4.14
N GLN A 197 24.01 1.02 -4.90
CA GLN A 197 24.39 2.20 -5.70
C GLN A 197 24.52 3.49 -4.88
N GLY A 198 24.16 3.46 -3.59
CA GLY A 198 24.14 4.63 -2.72
C GLY A 198 22.89 5.49 -2.85
N ASP A 199 21.81 4.94 -3.43
CA ASP A 199 20.52 5.65 -3.52
C ASP A 199 19.84 5.73 -2.15
N PHE A 200 19.09 6.79 -1.92
CA PHE A 200 18.09 6.84 -0.86
C PHE A 200 16.83 6.09 -1.33
N VAL A 201 16.57 4.92 -0.75
CA VAL A 201 15.55 4.00 -1.25
C VAL A 201 14.25 4.14 -0.45
N ILE A 202 13.17 4.44 -1.16
CA ILE A 202 11.79 4.45 -0.65
C ILE A 202 11.09 3.19 -1.15
N ALA A 203 10.65 2.35 -0.24
CA ALA A 203 9.80 1.19 -0.53
C ALA A 203 8.34 1.54 -0.21
N TYR A 204 7.46 1.32 -1.17
CA TYR A 204 6.04 1.60 -1.06
C TYR A 204 5.20 0.36 -1.31
N LEU A 205 4.15 0.18 -0.51
CA LEU A 205 3.17 -0.90 -0.65
C LEU A 205 1.75 -0.36 -0.59
N HIS A 206 0.93 -0.68 -1.58
CA HIS A 206 -0.52 -0.56 -1.49
C HIS A 206 -1.15 -1.92 -1.22
N HIS A 207 -2.11 -2.02 -0.30
CA HIS A 207 -2.83 -3.27 -0.05
C HIS A 207 -4.26 -3.07 0.48
N HIS A 208 -5.14 -4.03 0.18
CA HIS A 208 -6.52 -4.08 0.70
C HIS A 208 -6.80 -5.35 1.53
N HIS A 209 -5.75 -6.05 1.94
CA HIS A 209 -5.85 -7.12 2.94
C HIS A 209 -5.75 -6.55 4.35
N TRP A 210 -6.78 -5.81 4.77
CA TRP A 210 -6.84 -5.16 6.09
C TRP A 210 -7.00 -6.17 7.24
N GLU A 211 -6.90 -5.73 8.48
CA GLU A 211 -7.43 -6.48 9.62
C GLU A 211 -8.92 -6.11 9.84
N PRO A 212 -9.68 -6.85 10.68
CA PRO A 212 -11.05 -6.47 11.02
C PRO A 212 -11.15 -5.04 11.56
N GLY A 213 -10.19 -4.61 12.38
CA GLY A 213 -9.98 -3.21 12.70
C GLY A 213 -9.12 -2.55 11.61
N TRP A 214 -9.66 -1.56 10.90
CA TRP A 214 -8.94 -0.93 9.78
C TRP A 214 -7.66 -0.19 10.22
N GLN A 215 -7.61 0.22 11.49
CA GLN A 215 -6.45 0.88 12.09
C GLN A 215 -5.37 -0.10 12.57
N ASP A 216 -5.67 -1.40 12.62
CA ASP A 216 -4.71 -2.43 13.03
C ASP A 216 -3.75 -2.74 11.89
N VAL A 217 -2.45 -2.84 12.22
CA VAL A 217 -1.41 -3.16 11.26
C VAL A 217 -1.40 -4.66 10.98
N PRO A 218 -1.63 -5.11 9.73
CA PRO A 218 -1.56 -6.53 9.42
C PRO A 218 -0.14 -7.07 9.61
N ARG A 219 -0.01 -8.22 10.30
CA ARG A 219 1.30 -8.82 10.61
C ARG A 219 2.17 -9.07 9.38
N TRP A 220 1.55 -9.45 8.26
CA TRP A 220 2.26 -9.71 7.01
C TRP A 220 2.86 -8.43 6.41
N VAL A 221 2.18 -7.28 6.56
CA VAL A 221 2.67 -5.96 6.13
C VAL A 221 3.87 -5.55 6.98
N GLN A 222 3.76 -5.67 8.31
CA GLN A 222 4.90 -5.42 9.20
C GLN A 222 6.11 -6.29 8.84
N THR A 223 5.89 -7.58 8.61
CA THR A 223 6.96 -8.52 8.25
C THR A 223 7.63 -8.10 6.95
N PHE A 224 6.85 -7.83 5.90
CA PHE A 224 7.39 -7.41 4.61
C PHE A 224 8.07 -6.04 4.66
N ALA A 225 7.52 -5.08 5.41
CA ALA A 225 8.11 -3.76 5.62
C ALA A 225 9.50 -3.85 6.25
N ARG A 226 9.65 -4.66 7.31
CA ARG A 226 10.95 -4.93 7.94
C ARG A 226 11.93 -5.60 6.97
N MET A 227 11.48 -6.57 6.17
CA MET A 227 12.32 -7.17 5.12
C MET A 227 12.81 -6.14 4.09
N CYS A 228 11.98 -5.17 3.72
CA CYS A 228 12.39 -4.07 2.83
C CYS A 228 13.47 -3.19 3.47
N ILE A 229 13.32 -2.83 4.75
CA ILE A 229 14.36 -2.08 5.49
C ILE A 229 15.66 -2.90 5.58
N ASP A 230 15.57 -4.19 5.92
CA ASP A 230 16.74 -5.09 5.97
C ASP A 230 17.43 -5.25 4.61
N ALA A 231 16.68 -5.14 3.51
CA ALA A 231 17.21 -5.12 2.15
C ALA A 231 17.88 -3.79 1.77
N GLY A 232 17.79 -2.75 2.60
CA GLY A 232 18.43 -1.46 2.41
C GLY A 232 17.48 -0.30 2.10
N ALA A 233 16.17 -0.45 2.27
CA ALA A 233 15.25 0.68 2.20
C ALA A 233 15.48 1.65 3.36
N ASN A 234 15.50 2.95 3.07
CA ASN A 234 15.64 4.01 4.07
C ASN A 234 14.30 4.48 4.63
N LEU A 235 13.20 4.16 3.94
CA LEU A 235 11.83 4.53 4.30
C LEU A 235 10.88 3.48 3.73
N PHE A 236 9.94 3.01 4.54
CA PHE A 236 8.80 2.23 4.07
C PHE A 236 7.50 2.99 4.30
N VAL A 237 6.64 3.04 3.27
CA VAL A 237 5.32 3.67 3.36
C VAL A 237 4.28 2.70 2.81
N SER A 238 3.20 2.49 3.56
CA SER A 238 2.06 1.69 3.13
C SER A 238 0.81 2.55 2.99
N HIS A 239 -0.06 2.14 2.06
CA HIS A 239 -1.38 2.70 1.80
C HIS A 239 -2.39 1.58 1.53
N GLY A 240 -3.67 1.96 1.49
CA GLY A 240 -4.77 1.12 1.06
C GLY A 240 -5.80 0.88 2.15
N ALA A 241 -5.40 0.77 3.42
CA ALA A 241 -6.31 1.03 4.54
C ALA A 241 -6.61 2.55 4.55
N PRO A 242 -7.87 2.98 4.45
CA PRO A 242 -8.21 4.40 4.27
C PRO A 242 -8.18 5.15 5.61
N VAL A 243 -7.28 4.79 6.53
CA VAL A 243 -7.19 5.34 7.89
C VAL A 243 -5.74 5.43 8.35
N LEU A 244 -5.50 6.19 9.41
CA LEU A 244 -4.20 6.26 10.07
C LEU A 244 -3.88 4.97 10.83
N GLN A 245 -2.81 4.28 10.43
CA GLN A 245 -2.24 3.15 11.18
C GLN A 245 -0.98 3.59 11.94
N ALA A 246 -0.35 2.70 12.70
CA ALA A 246 0.83 3.02 13.51
C ALA A 246 2.06 3.42 12.66
N VAL A 247 3.04 4.05 13.31
CA VAL A 247 4.41 4.17 12.82
C VAL A 247 5.36 3.32 13.66
N GLU A 248 6.38 2.77 13.02
CA GLU A 248 7.46 2.02 13.64
C GLU A 248 8.82 2.61 13.21
N ILE A 249 9.81 2.58 14.11
CA ILE A 249 11.21 2.86 13.78
C ILE A 249 11.98 1.55 13.87
N TYR A 250 12.32 0.98 12.72
CA TYR A 250 12.99 -0.31 12.62
C TYR A 250 14.36 -0.12 11.99
N ASN A 251 15.41 -0.60 12.68
CA ASN A 251 16.81 -0.45 12.25
C ASN A 251 17.18 0.99 11.83
N GLY A 252 16.69 1.98 12.59
CA GLY A 252 16.93 3.41 12.33
C GLY A 252 16.12 4.01 11.17
N SER A 253 15.25 3.24 10.52
CA SER A 253 14.43 3.70 9.40
C SER A 253 12.94 3.71 9.78
N PRO A 254 12.16 4.71 9.31
CA PRO A 254 10.74 4.79 9.59
C PRO A 254 9.92 3.86 8.68
N ILE A 255 8.92 3.24 9.28
CA ILE A 255 7.89 2.44 8.62
C ILE A 255 6.54 3.08 8.96
N PHE A 256 5.88 3.66 7.96
CA PHE A 256 4.53 4.17 8.09
C PHE A 256 3.54 3.15 7.52
N TYR A 257 2.69 2.56 8.36
CA TYR A 257 1.74 1.53 7.93
C TYR A 257 0.48 2.10 7.25
N GLY A 258 0.17 3.37 7.51
CA GLY A 258 -0.91 4.09 6.85
C GLY A 258 -0.96 5.53 7.31
N LEU A 259 -0.85 6.48 6.37
CA LEU A 259 -0.85 7.94 6.65
C LEU A 259 -2.22 8.61 6.46
N GLY A 260 -3.27 7.81 6.22
CA GLY A 260 -4.59 8.29 5.86
C GLY A 260 -4.68 8.72 4.40
N ASN A 261 -5.69 9.54 4.08
CA ASN A 261 -5.94 10.05 2.73
C ASN A 261 -5.60 11.55 2.65
N PHE A 262 -4.70 11.95 1.74
CA PHE A 262 -4.43 13.38 1.50
C PHE A 262 -5.39 14.00 0.47
N LEU A 263 -5.82 13.19 -0.49
CA LEU A 263 -6.91 13.48 -1.42
C LEU A 263 -7.82 12.26 -1.48
N PHE A 264 -9.12 12.44 -1.29
CA PHE A 264 -10.08 11.35 -1.27
C PHE A 264 -11.39 11.80 -1.91
N HIS A 265 -11.75 11.18 -3.03
CA HIS A 265 -12.99 11.44 -3.75
C HIS A 265 -13.88 10.22 -3.61
N VAL A 266 -14.99 10.39 -2.89
CA VAL A 266 -16.03 9.40 -2.71
C VAL A 266 -17.33 9.95 -3.28
N HIS A 267 -18.19 9.07 -3.77
CA HIS A 267 -19.52 9.53 -4.18
C HIS A 267 -20.34 9.89 -2.92
N PRO A 268 -21.15 10.96 -2.93
CA PRO A 268 -21.93 11.35 -1.75
C PRO A 268 -22.86 10.27 -1.18
N ASP A 269 -23.21 9.26 -1.98
CA ASP A 269 -24.10 8.16 -1.59
C ASP A 269 -23.34 6.98 -0.93
N GLU A 270 -22.00 7.05 -0.83
CA GLU A 270 -21.16 6.00 -0.26
C GLU A 270 -20.96 6.18 1.26
N ALA A 271 -22.00 5.82 2.03
CA ALA A 271 -22.00 5.97 3.49
C ALA A 271 -20.97 5.10 4.24
N GLU A 272 -20.36 4.11 3.58
CA GLU A 272 -19.30 3.28 4.18
C GLU A 272 -18.02 4.06 4.53
N TRP A 273 -17.88 5.29 4.01
CA TRP A 273 -16.76 6.19 4.28
C TRP A 273 -17.07 7.30 5.29
N ASP A 274 -18.26 7.29 5.90
CA ASP A 274 -18.68 8.28 6.91
C ASP A 274 -17.84 8.30 8.21
N PRO A 275 -17.18 7.21 8.66
CA PRO A 275 -16.40 7.25 9.89
C PRO A 275 -15.32 8.35 9.87
N PRO A 276 -15.20 9.17 10.93
CA PRO A 276 -14.33 10.35 10.93
C PRO A 276 -12.85 10.02 10.71
N GLU A 277 -12.39 8.84 11.13
CA GLU A 277 -11.03 8.36 10.94
C GLU A 277 -10.61 8.23 9.47
N VAL A 278 -11.56 8.10 8.53
CA VAL A 278 -11.29 8.04 7.08
C VAL A 278 -10.80 9.40 6.54
N TRP A 279 -11.22 10.47 7.20
CA TRP A 279 -10.98 11.85 6.79
C TRP A 279 -9.78 12.47 7.52
N GLN A 280 -9.10 11.69 8.37
CA GLN A 280 -7.94 12.10 9.17
C GLN A 280 -6.66 11.54 8.57
N SER A 281 -5.65 12.40 8.48
CA SER A 281 -4.36 12.09 7.85
C SER A 281 -3.21 12.79 8.55
N ILE A 282 -2.00 12.36 8.24
CA ILE A 282 -0.77 13.00 8.71
C ILE A 282 0.17 13.21 7.53
N VAL A 283 0.69 14.43 7.40
CA VAL A 283 1.87 14.71 6.58
C VAL A 283 3.09 14.57 7.48
N ALA A 284 3.97 13.63 7.15
CA ALA A 284 5.18 13.35 7.91
C ALA A 284 6.41 13.95 7.22
N ALA A 285 7.11 14.85 7.89
CA ALA A 285 8.38 15.41 7.44
C ALA A 285 9.54 14.70 8.15
N CYS A 286 10.18 13.75 7.45
CA CYS A 286 11.34 13.02 7.95
C CYS A 286 12.64 13.78 7.66
N ARG A 287 13.47 14.04 8.67
CA ARG A 287 14.77 14.68 8.50
C ARG A 287 15.90 13.70 8.70
N TYR A 288 16.83 13.72 7.76
CA TYR A 288 18.02 12.88 7.78
C TYR A 288 19.26 13.74 7.97
N ASP A 289 20.21 13.25 8.77
CA ASP A 289 21.50 13.90 8.96
C ASP A 289 22.40 13.77 7.72
N ALA A 290 23.59 14.37 7.77
CA ALA A 290 24.58 14.30 6.70
C ALA A 290 25.11 12.87 6.45
N GLY A 291 25.04 11.98 7.44
CA GLY A 291 25.39 10.58 7.33
C GLY A 291 24.27 9.69 6.77
N GLY A 292 23.08 10.25 6.51
CA GLY A 292 21.93 9.52 6.00
C GLY A 292 21.06 8.88 7.08
N ASN A 293 21.35 9.10 8.36
CA ASN A 293 20.55 8.55 9.46
C ASN A 293 19.32 9.42 9.71
N LEU A 294 18.18 8.80 10.00
CA LEU A 294 16.99 9.52 10.43
C LEU A 294 17.26 10.19 11.79
N ALA A 295 16.98 11.49 11.88
CA ALA A 295 17.21 12.29 13.09
C ALA A 295 15.90 12.64 13.80
N GLU A 296 14.90 13.07 13.04
CA GLU A 296 13.60 13.48 13.57
C GLU A 296 12.49 13.32 12.54
N ILE A 297 11.25 13.24 13.02
CA ILE A 297 10.04 13.29 12.20
C ILE A 297 9.10 14.33 12.80
N ASP A 298 8.75 15.36 12.03
CA ASP A 298 7.67 16.29 12.37
C ASP A 298 6.36 15.78 11.73
N LEU A 299 5.27 15.79 12.48
CA LEU A 299 3.96 15.29 12.08
C LEU A 299 2.95 16.43 12.03
N LEU A 300 2.37 16.67 10.86
CA LEU A 300 1.31 17.66 10.65
C LEU A 300 -0.03 16.93 10.45
N PRO A 301 -0.98 17.03 11.41
CA PRO A 301 -2.30 16.45 11.23
C PRO A 301 -3.10 17.25 10.19
N VAL A 302 -3.76 16.52 9.30
CA VAL A 302 -4.54 17.05 8.19
C VAL A 302 -5.90 16.38 8.19
N VAL A 303 -6.93 17.13 7.82
CA VAL A 303 -8.26 16.60 7.57
C VAL A 303 -8.71 16.99 6.18
N ILE A 304 -9.47 16.11 5.53
CA ILE A 304 -10.15 16.45 4.27
C ILE A 304 -11.57 16.90 4.61
N GLY A 305 -11.97 18.09 4.15
CA GLY A 305 -13.37 18.52 4.19
C GLY A 305 -13.87 19.13 5.51
N ALA A 306 -13.00 19.44 6.47
CA ALA A 306 -13.42 19.91 7.81
C ALA A 306 -13.84 21.39 7.91
N GLU A 307 -14.09 22.10 6.81
CA GLU A 307 -14.77 23.40 6.85
C GLU A 307 -16.08 23.35 6.06
N ALA A 308 -17.09 22.71 6.63
CA ALA A 308 -18.47 22.76 6.16
C ALA A 308 -19.13 24.17 6.29
N GLN A 309 -18.39 25.28 6.46
CA GLN A 309 -19.01 26.58 6.78
C GLN A 309 -18.49 27.86 6.09
N SER A 310 -17.56 27.85 5.11
CA SER A 310 -17.11 29.17 4.57
C SER A 310 -16.77 29.30 3.08
N LEU A 311 -17.19 28.38 2.20
CA LEU A 311 -17.18 28.65 0.76
C LEU A 311 -18.51 28.25 0.14
N GLY A 312 -19.34 29.26 -0.13
CA GLY A 312 -20.65 29.10 -0.76
C GLY A 312 -20.56 28.44 -2.13
N SER A 313 -20.79 27.13 -2.18
CA SER A 313 -21.44 26.43 -3.30
C SER A 313 -21.93 25.08 -2.80
N ALA A 314 -23.08 24.63 -3.30
CA ALA A 314 -23.55 23.26 -3.13
C ALA A 314 -22.40 22.25 -3.29
N ALA A 315 -22.27 21.32 -2.33
CA ALA A 315 -21.21 20.31 -2.23
C ALA A 315 -19.77 20.90 -2.31
N GLY A 316 -19.29 21.43 -1.18
CA GLY A 316 -17.96 22.01 -1.04
C GLY A 316 -16.85 21.03 -1.44
N ARG A 317 -15.87 21.51 -2.21
CA ARG A 317 -14.69 20.75 -2.64
C ARG A 317 -13.94 20.23 -1.42
N LEU A 318 -13.72 18.92 -1.39
CA LEU A 318 -12.91 18.23 -0.38
C LEU A 318 -11.44 18.61 -0.57
N VAL A 319 -10.97 19.57 0.23
CA VAL A 319 -9.56 20.00 0.25
C VAL A 319 -8.90 19.58 1.56
N PRO A 320 -7.64 19.13 1.53
CA PRO A 320 -6.87 18.87 2.73
C PRO A 320 -6.54 20.18 3.45
N VAL A 321 -6.83 20.23 4.75
CA VAL A 321 -6.56 21.39 5.62
C VAL A 321 -5.79 20.91 6.83
N ALA A 322 -4.71 21.61 7.17
CA ALA A 322 -3.99 21.36 8.42
C ALA A 322 -4.88 21.73 9.61
N VAL A 323 -4.94 20.87 10.62
CA VAL A 323 -5.75 21.13 11.82
C VAL A 323 -4.89 21.57 12.99
N THR A 324 -5.50 22.34 13.89
CA THR A 324 -4.89 22.80 15.15
C THR A 324 -5.89 22.61 16.30
N GLY A 325 -5.45 22.86 17.53
CA GLY A 325 -6.31 22.81 18.71
C GLY A 325 -6.65 21.39 19.15
N SER A 326 -7.89 21.16 19.58
CA SER A 326 -8.34 19.86 20.08
C SER A 326 -8.33 18.79 18.99
N ALA A 327 -8.83 19.10 17.79
CA ALA A 327 -8.85 18.15 16.68
C ALA A 327 -7.45 17.65 16.29
N ALA A 328 -6.44 18.54 16.31
CA ALA A 328 -5.06 18.15 16.09
C ALA A 328 -4.53 17.21 17.17
N ARG A 329 -4.83 17.51 18.45
CA ARG A 329 -4.43 16.65 19.58
C ARG A 329 -5.10 15.28 19.49
N ASP A 330 -6.40 15.21 19.20
CA ASP A 330 -7.13 13.95 19.11
C ASP A 330 -6.53 13.01 18.04
N ILE A 331 -6.21 13.56 16.86
CA ILE A 331 -5.55 12.81 15.77
C ILE A 331 -4.17 12.32 16.20
N LEU A 332 -3.35 13.21 16.77
CA LEU A 332 -1.97 12.93 17.14
C LEU A 332 -1.87 11.97 18.34
N ASP A 333 -2.72 12.12 19.35
CA ASP A 333 -2.79 11.25 20.53
C ASP A 333 -3.29 9.85 20.13
N GLY A 334 -4.25 9.76 19.21
CA GLY A 334 -4.68 8.51 18.63
C GLY A 334 -3.55 7.80 17.86
N PHE A 335 -2.83 8.55 17.03
CA PHE A 335 -1.66 8.04 16.30
C PHE A 335 -0.52 7.61 17.24
N ALA A 336 -0.25 8.37 18.30
CA ALA A 336 0.73 8.04 19.34
C ALA A 336 0.35 6.77 20.09
N THR A 337 -0.92 6.65 20.49
CA THR A 337 -1.44 5.45 21.18
C THR A 337 -1.27 4.19 20.33
N ARG A 338 -1.56 4.26 19.02
CA ARG A 338 -1.35 3.14 18.09
C ARG A 338 0.12 2.82 17.84
N SER A 339 1.01 3.81 17.98
CA SER A 339 2.45 3.66 17.71
C SER A 339 3.26 3.19 18.93
N ARG A 340 2.76 3.40 20.15
CA ARG A 340 3.43 2.95 21.40
C ARG A 340 3.75 1.45 21.45
N PRO A 341 2.89 0.50 21.01
CA PRO A 341 3.23 -0.92 20.94
C PRO A 341 4.45 -1.24 20.04
N PHE A 342 4.79 -0.34 19.11
CA PHE A 342 5.95 -0.44 18.23
C PHE A 342 7.20 0.26 18.81
N GLY A 343 7.14 0.73 20.07
CA GLY A 343 8.24 1.38 20.76
C GLY A 343 8.47 2.84 20.36
N VAL A 344 7.51 3.47 19.68
CA VAL A 344 7.60 4.87 19.25
C VAL A 344 6.83 5.76 20.22
N GLU A 345 7.52 6.73 20.81
CA GLU A 345 6.90 7.82 21.57
C GLU A 345 6.81 9.07 20.70
N ILE A 346 5.68 9.77 20.80
CA ILE A 346 5.39 10.97 20.02
C ILE A 346 5.11 12.12 20.98
N GLU A 347 5.89 13.19 20.87
CA GLU A 347 5.65 14.44 21.59
C GLU A 347 4.55 15.21 20.88
N VAL A 348 3.40 15.39 21.53
CA VAL A 348 2.23 16.05 20.95
C VAL A 348 2.11 17.49 21.44
N SER A 349 1.94 18.43 20.51
CA SER A 349 1.61 19.83 20.78
C SER A 349 0.20 20.18 20.28
N SER A 350 -0.22 21.44 20.37
CA SER A 350 -1.53 21.89 19.85
C SER A 350 -1.62 21.96 18.33
N ALA A 351 -0.53 21.76 17.59
CA ALA A 351 -0.52 21.90 16.12
C ALA A 351 0.30 20.83 15.40
N CYS A 352 1.28 20.20 16.08
CA CYS A 352 2.14 19.19 15.47
C CYS A 352 2.52 18.10 16.48
N GLY A 353 2.90 16.93 15.95
CA GLY A 353 3.59 15.88 16.69
C GLY A 353 5.06 15.85 16.32
N ARG A 354 5.91 15.32 17.20
CA ARG A 354 7.33 15.10 16.92
C ARG A 354 7.77 13.73 17.42
N ILE A 355 8.55 13.04 16.59
CA ILE A 355 9.28 11.84 16.96
C ILE A 355 10.76 12.20 16.99
N ALA A 356 11.33 12.30 18.18
CA ALA A 356 12.76 12.48 18.37
C ALA A 356 13.45 11.12 18.43
N LEU A 357 14.48 10.92 17.61
CA LEU A 357 15.28 9.70 17.69
C LEU A 357 16.50 9.91 18.59
N PRO A 358 16.81 8.97 19.49
CA PRO A 358 18.06 9.04 20.24
C PRO A 358 19.22 9.01 19.24
N ALA A 359 20.21 9.88 19.45
CA ALA A 359 21.44 9.85 18.67
C ALA A 359 21.99 8.43 18.65
N ALA A 360 22.25 7.88 17.45
CA ALA A 360 22.70 6.51 17.27
C ALA A 360 23.85 6.23 18.25
N ARG A 361 23.64 5.28 19.18
CA ARG A 361 24.72 4.82 20.05
C ARG A 361 25.78 4.23 19.12
N LYS A 362 26.90 4.94 18.95
CA LYS A 362 28.11 4.38 18.34
C LYS A 362 28.55 3.21 19.21
N PHE A 363 28.17 2.00 18.84
CA PHE A 363 28.85 0.82 19.36
C PHE A 363 30.26 0.85 18.77
N GLY A 364 31.25 1.05 19.65
CA GLY A 364 32.67 1.00 19.33
C GLY A 364 33.23 -0.41 19.35
#